data_AF-A0A3B8T0F4-F1
#
_entry.id   AF-A0A3B8T0F4-F1
#
_cell.length_a   1.000
_cell.length_b   1.000
_cell.length_c   1.000
_cell.angle_alpha   90.00
_cell.angle_beta   90.00
_cell.angle_gamma   90.00
#
_symmetry.space_group_name_H-M   'P 1'
#
loop_
_entity.id
_entity.type
_entity.pdbx_description
1 polymer ?
#
loop_
_entity_poly.entity_id
_entity_poly.type
_entity_poly.pdbx_seq_one_letter_code
_entity_poly.pdbx_strand_id
1 'polypeptide(L)' 'MALWGGRFAGGSSNMFRQVNDSIGFDQVMATQDMTGSIVWSRALCKAGVLTQA' A
#
# COMPACT_ATOMS: atom_id res chain seq x y z
N MET A 1 1.26 -12.11 -1.83
CA MET A 1 1.72 -11.18 -2.89
C MET A 1 2.20 -9.92 -2.18
N ALA A 2 3.44 -9.47 -2.42
CA ALA A 2 3.97 -8.25 -1.80
C ALA A 2 3.67 -7.05 -2.68
N LEU A 3 3.21 -5.95 -2.09
CA LEU A 3 2.87 -4.71 -2.83
C LEU A 3 4.11 -4.04 -3.44
N TRP A 4 5.26 -4.12 -2.76
CA TRP A 4 6.53 -3.52 -3.18
C TRP A 4 7.57 -4.59 -3.57
N GLY A 5 7.18 -5.49 -4.45
CA GLY A 5 7.96 -6.68 -4.80
C GLY A 5 8.75 -6.61 -6.11
N GLY A 6 8.77 -5.48 -6.81
CA GLY A 6 9.47 -5.36 -8.10
C GLY A 6 9.22 -6.56 -9.04
N ARG A 7 10.26 -6.98 -9.78
CA ARG A 7 10.24 -8.18 -10.62
C ARG A 7 11.19 -9.25 -10.09
N PHE A 8 10.98 -9.71 -8.85
CA PHE A 8 11.72 -10.84 -8.29
C PHE A 8 11.08 -12.17 -8.69
N ALA A 9 11.90 -13.18 -8.95
CA ALA A 9 11.43 -14.53 -9.28
C ALA A 9 10.89 -15.29 -8.05
N GLY A 10 11.18 -14.81 -6.83
CA GLY A 10 10.79 -15.45 -5.57
C GLY A 10 10.37 -14.44 -4.51
N GLY A 11 9.87 -14.95 -3.38
CA GLY A 11 9.45 -14.14 -2.24
C GLY A 11 10.63 -13.57 -1.43
N SER A 12 10.34 -12.58 -0.59
CA SER A 12 11.32 -12.04 0.36
C SER A 12 11.72 -13.08 1.40
N SER A 13 13.00 -13.09 1.77
CA SER A 13 13.49 -13.89 2.89
C SER A 13 12.92 -13.36 4.21
N ASN A 14 12.85 -14.22 5.24
CA ASN A 14 12.37 -13.81 6.56
C ASN A 14 13.23 -12.71 7.19
N MET A 15 14.56 -12.79 7.00
CA MET A 15 15.49 -11.77 7.48
C MET A 15 15.23 -10.42 6.79
N PHE A 16 15.02 -10.42 5.47
CA PHE A 16 14.70 -9.19 4.75
C PHE A 16 13.41 -8.55 5.26
N ARG A 17 12.37 -9.34 5.51
CA ARG A 17 11.11 -8.83 6.07
C ARG A 17 11.32 -8.16 7.43
N GLN A 18 12.09 -8.77 8.33
CA GLN A 18 12.34 -8.23 9.68
C GLN A 18 12.99 -6.84 9.68
N VAL A 19 13.85 -6.56 8.69
CA VAL A 19 14.56 -5.27 8.61
C VAL A 19 13.87 -4.25 7.71
N ASN A 20 13.02 -4.70 6.78
CA ASN A 20 12.33 -3.84 5.82
C ASN A 20 10.95 -3.39 6.29
N ASP A 21 10.25 -4.20 7.09
CA ASP A 21 8.89 -3.89 7.51
C ASP A 21 8.86 -2.68 8.46
N SER A 22 8.17 -1.63 8.05
CA SER A 22 8.01 -0.38 8.82
C SER A 22 6.82 -0.41 9.80
N ILE A 23 6.03 -1.49 9.80
CA ILE A 23 4.79 -1.59 10.58
C ILE A 23 4.99 -1.37 12.08
N GLY A 24 6.16 -1.69 12.61
CA GLY A 24 6.50 -1.48 14.02
C GLY A 24 6.42 -0.02 14.45
N PHE A 25 6.53 0.94 13.52
CA PHE A 25 6.46 2.36 13.83
C PHE A 25 5.44 3.14 12.97
N ASP A 26 5.17 2.73 11.73
CA ASP A 26 4.28 3.49 10.84
C ASP A 26 2.79 3.32 11.14
N GLN A 27 2.40 2.34 11.96
CA GLN A 27 1.00 2.06 12.31
C GLN A 27 0.23 3.26 12.86
N VAL A 28 0.93 4.24 13.44
CA VAL A 28 0.36 5.51 13.92
C VAL A 28 -0.24 6.36 12.78
N MET A 29 0.15 6.09 11.54
CA MET A 29 -0.32 6.78 10.33
C MET A 29 -1.52 6.10 9.66
N ALA A 30 -2.07 5.03 10.24
CA ALA A 30 -3.17 4.26 9.64
C ALA A 30 -4.39 5.15 9.30
N THR A 31 -4.73 6.11 10.17
CA THR A 31 -5.84 7.04 9.94
C THR A 31 -5.61 7.93 8.72
N GLN A 32 -4.39 8.42 8.54
CA GLN A 32 -3.98 9.26 7.41
C GLN A 32 -4.01 8.44 6.11
N ASP A 33 -3.50 7.22 6.14
CA ASP A 33 -3.50 6.31 4.99
C ASP A 33 -4.92 5.96 4.52
N MET A 34 -5.82 5.64 5.46
CA MET A 34 -7.24 5.40 5.16
C MET A 34 -7.91 6.65 4.56
N THR A 35 -7.70 7.81 5.19
CA THR A 35 -8.29 9.07 4.71
C THR A 35 -7.78 9.42 3.32
N GLY A 36 -6.47 9.29 3.08
CA GLY A 36 -5.83 9.50 1.80
C GLY A 36 -6.38 8.55 0.74
N SER A 37 -6.52 7.26 1.06
CA SER A 37 -7.06 6.23 0.17
C SER A 37 -8.50 6.52 -0.26
N ILE A 38 -9.35 7.00 0.66
CA ILE A 38 -10.74 7.42 0.33
C ILE A 38 -10.72 8.58 -0.65
N VAL A 39 -9.92 9.62 -0.40
CA VAL A 39 -9.83 10.77 -1.32
C VAL A 39 -9.26 10.35 -2.67
N TRP A 40 -8.25 9.49 -2.68
CA TRP A 40 -7.65 8.97 -3.90
C TRP A 40 -8.64 8.17 -4.75
N SER A 41 -9.47 7.33 -4.12
CA SER A 41 -10.53 6.61 -4.85
C SER A 41 -11.49 7.56 -5.59
N ARG A 42 -11.88 8.67 -4.95
CA ARG A 42 -12.72 9.70 -5.58
C ARG A 42 -12.01 10.39 -6.74
N ALA A 43 -10.71 10.64 -6.61
CA ALA A 43 -9.90 11.22 -7.69
C ALA A 43 -9.79 10.25 -8.88
N LEU A 44 -9.60 8.96 -8.63
CA LEU A 44 -9.58 7.92 -9.66
C LEU A 44 -10.92 7.78 -10.38
N CYS A 45 -12.05 7.89 -9.68
CA CYS A 45 -13.38 7.96 -10.32
C CYS A 45 -13.49 9.16 -11.27
N LYS A 46 -13.03 10.34 -10.85
CA LYS A 46 -13.02 11.55 -11.69
C LYS A 46 -12.12 11.40 -12.91
N ALA A 47 -11.01 10.68 -12.77
CA ALA A 47 -10.09 10.38 -13.87
C ALA A 47 -10.59 9.26 -14.80
N GLY A 48 -11.72 8.63 -14.50
CA GLY A 48 -12.27 7.53 -15.30
C GLY A 48 -11.52 6.20 -15.13
N VAL A 49 -10.64 6.07 -14.13
CA VAL A 49 -9.94 4.82 -13.80
C VAL A 49 -10.87 3.87 -13.05
N LEU A 50 -11.75 4.43 -12.22
CA LEU A 50 -12.80 3.72 -11.51
C LEU A 50 -14.18 4.20 -11.98
N THR A 51 -15.18 3.32 -11.95
CA THR A 51 -16.58 3.69 -12.16
C THR A 51 -17.22 4.15 -10.85
N GLN A 52 -18.32 4.91 -10.94
CA GLN A 52 -19.18 5.09 -9.78
C GLN A 52 -19.76 3.74 -9.36
N ALA A 53 -19.98 3.59 -8.05
CA ALA A 53 -20.68 2.45 -7.48
C ALA A 53 -22.17 2.50 -7.84
#